data_AF-A0A7Y3EZZ0-F1
#
_entry.id   AF-A0A7Y3EZZ0-F1
#
_cell.length_a   1.000
_cell.length_b   1.000
_cell.length_c   1.000
_cell.angle_alpha   90.00
_cell.angle_beta   90.00
_cell.angle_gamma   90.00
#
_symmetry.space_group_name_H-M   'P 1'
#
loop_
_entity.id
_entity.type
_entity.pdbx_description
1 polymer ?
#
loop_
_entity_poly.entity_id
_entity_poly.type
_entity_poly.pdbx_seq_one_letter_code
_entity_poly.pdbx_strand_id
1 'polypeptide(L)'
;MTRTLCSLSVLMAVSLWADAQDEQVDSPPSDRTPVGALRAGNAVGSIPAWTGGLATAPEGFEPGGVHVDPYADETPLLRVSAGNIDEHAGHLTPGQMAMLRKYADSWFMDIYPSHRSAAFPQRIYDKTAANAKTGRLTEDGEGVLGVA
;
A
#
# COMPACT_ATOMS: atom_id res chain seq x y z
N MET A 1 -4.28 -55.89 31.57
CA MET A 1 -3.18 -54.91 31.74
C MET A 1 -2.65 -54.57 30.35
N THR A 2 -3.08 -53.44 29.79
CA THR A 2 -2.61 -53.01 28.46
C THR A 2 -2.39 -51.50 28.55
N ARG A 3 -1.13 -51.07 28.36
CA ARG A 3 -0.62 -49.74 28.69
C ARG A 3 -0.89 -48.77 27.55
N THR A 4 -1.58 -47.67 27.83
CA THR A 4 -1.75 -46.53 26.92
C THR A 4 -0.46 -45.70 26.89
N LEU A 5 0.19 -45.60 25.73
CA LEU A 5 1.32 -44.68 25.52
C LEU A 5 0.78 -43.29 25.13
N CYS A 6 1.07 -42.27 25.94
CA CYS A 6 0.90 -40.87 25.60
C CYS A 6 2.01 -40.42 24.64
N SER A 7 1.64 -39.99 23.44
CA SER A 7 2.54 -39.34 22.47
C SER A 7 2.74 -37.87 22.89
N LEU A 8 3.99 -37.51 23.21
CA LEU A 8 4.39 -36.14 23.57
C LEU A 8 4.70 -35.36 22.29
N SER A 9 3.81 -34.45 21.88
CA SER A 9 4.00 -33.58 20.72
C SER A 9 4.96 -32.44 21.07
N VAL A 10 6.12 -32.41 20.41
CA VAL A 10 7.10 -31.31 20.51
C VAL A 10 6.60 -30.13 19.67
N LEU A 11 6.32 -28.99 20.32
CA LEU A 11 6.14 -27.71 19.63
C LEU A 11 7.51 -27.16 19.21
N MET A 12 7.83 -27.21 17.92
CA MET A 12 8.90 -26.39 17.35
C MET A 12 8.39 -24.95 17.22
N ALA A 13 8.95 -24.04 18.02
CA ALA A 13 8.83 -22.61 17.79
C ALA A 13 9.75 -22.23 16.62
N VAL A 14 9.19 -22.07 15.42
CA VAL A 14 9.93 -21.53 14.28
C VAL A 14 10.05 -20.02 14.50
N SER A 15 11.24 -19.57 14.91
CA SER A 15 11.56 -18.14 14.90
C SER A 15 11.81 -17.75 13.44
N LEU A 16 10.80 -17.16 12.79
CA LEU A 16 10.95 -16.56 11.47
C LEU A 16 11.83 -15.32 11.60
N TRP A 17 13.10 -15.44 11.22
CA TRP A 17 13.94 -14.28 10.92
C TRP A 17 13.45 -13.71 9.59
N ALA A 18 12.92 -12.49 9.63
CA ALA A 18 12.45 -11.76 8.47
C ALA A 18 13.63 -11.16 7.71
N ASP A 19 14.47 -12.01 7.10
CA ASP A 19 15.42 -11.56 6.08
C ASP A 19 14.79 -11.78 4.69
N ALA A 20 15.14 -10.91 3.73
CA ALA A 20 14.67 -11.10 2.36
C ALA A 20 15.27 -12.40 1.80
N GLN A 21 14.46 -13.25 1.18
CA GLN A 21 14.97 -14.47 0.54
C GLN A 21 15.90 -14.07 -0.60
N ASP A 22 17.15 -14.55 -0.61
CA ASP A 22 18.20 -14.15 -1.57
C ASP A 22 17.72 -14.22 -3.04
N GLU A 23 16.87 -15.20 -3.38
CA GLU A 23 16.30 -15.38 -4.73
C GLU A 23 15.39 -14.20 -5.17
N GLN A 24 14.61 -13.62 -4.26
CA GLN A 24 13.74 -12.47 -4.56
C GLN A 24 14.53 -11.18 -4.77
N VAL A 25 15.76 -11.14 -4.26
CA VAL A 25 16.62 -9.97 -4.28
C VAL A 25 17.49 -9.94 -5.54
N ASP A 26 18.00 -11.10 -5.96
CA ASP A 26 18.83 -11.21 -7.16
C ASP A 26 18.02 -11.27 -8.45
N SER A 27 16.75 -11.70 -8.38
CA SER A 27 15.80 -11.66 -9.49
C SER A 27 14.45 -11.14 -8.99
N PRO A 28 14.29 -9.81 -8.86
CA PRO A 28 13.04 -9.22 -8.37
C PRO A 28 11.87 -9.64 -9.28
N PRO A 29 10.79 -10.20 -8.71
CA PRO A 29 9.64 -10.63 -9.49
C PRO A 29 9.09 -9.51 -10.37
N SER A 30 8.82 -9.81 -11.64
CA SER A 30 8.37 -8.82 -12.62
C SER A 30 6.97 -8.25 -12.32
N ASP A 31 6.22 -8.88 -11.43
CA ASP A 31 4.92 -8.43 -10.93
C ASP A 31 5.04 -7.34 -9.86
N ARG A 32 6.26 -6.97 -9.43
CA ARG A 32 6.53 -5.94 -8.44
C ARG A 32 7.01 -4.63 -9.05
N THR A 33 6.53 -3.53 -8.48
CA THR A 33 7.06 -2.18 -8.72
C THR A 33 8.51 -2.13 -8.23
N PRO A 34 9.31 -1.13 -8.66
CA PRO A 34 10.69 -1.01 -8.20
C PRO A 34 10.84 -0.86 -6.67
N VAL A 35 9.75 -0.58 -5.95
CA VAL A 35 9.70 -0.46 -4.49
C VAL A 35 9.00 -1.64 -3.80
N GLY A 36 8.79 -2.76 -4.50
CA GLY A 36 8.29 -4.02 -3.91
C GLY A 36 6.76 -4.16 -3.79
N ALA A 37 5.99 -3.11 -4.11
CA ALA A 37 4.53 -3.22 -4.19
C ALA A 37 4.08 -4.03 -5.42
N LEU A 38 2.91 -4.67 -5.38
CA LEU A 38 2.31 -5.30 -6.57
C LEU A 38 2.08 -4.27 -7.68
N ARG A 39 2.39 -4.62 -8.94
CA ARG A 39 2.13 -3.79 -10.13
C ARG A 39 0.68 -3.88 -10.58
N ALA A 40 0.09 -5.07 -10.51
CA ALA A 40 -1.26 -5.29 -11.00
C ALA A 40 -2.28 -4.38 -10.30
N GLY A 41 -3.33 -4.04 -11.03
CA GLY A 41 -4.55 -3.47 -10.45
C GLY A 41 -5.31 -4.52 -9.65
N ASN A 42 -6.43 -4.12 -9.05
CA ASN A 42 -7.31 -5.10 -8.41
C ASN A 42 -8.20 -5.81 -9.45
N ALA A 43 -8.71 -6.99 -9.10
CA ALA A 43 -9.55 -7.79 -10.01
C ALA A 43 -10.87 -7.10 -10.40
N VAL A 44 -11.37 -6.19 -9.55
CA VAL A 44 -12.62 -5.44 -9.77
C VAL A 44 -12.41 -4.24 -10.69
N GLY A 45 -11.16 -3.86 -11.00
CA GLY A 45 -10.83 -2.77 -11.93
C GLY A 45 -10.95 -1.37 -11.35
N SER A 46 -11.24 -1.21 -10.05
CA SER A 46 -11.30 0.10 -9.40
C SER A 46 -9.93 0.69 -9.07
N ILE A 47 -8.89 -0.15 -9.00
CA ILE A 47 -7.49 0.25 -8.81
C ILE A 47 -6.74 -0.14 -10.09
N PRO A 48 -6.16 0.82 -10.84
CA PRO A 48 -5.43 0.51 -12.05
C PRO A 48 -4.08 -0.14 -11.75
N ALA A 49 -3.50 -0.80 -12.77
CA ALA A 49 -2.12 -1.25 -12.70
C ALA A 49 -1.17 -0.05 -12.59
N TRP A 50 -0.06 -0.21 -11.89
CA TRP A 50 1.01 0.78 -11.85
C TRP A 50 1.86 0.70 -13.12
N THR A 51 1.86 1.79 -13.89
CA THR A 51 2.53 1.90 -15.19
C THR A 51 3.73 2.85 -15.18
N GLY A 52 4.19 3.28 -13.99
CA GLY A 52 5.30 4.22 -13.84
C GLY A 52 5.01 5.41 -12.93
N GLY A 53 3.74 5.64 -12.60
CA GLY A 53 3.31 6.82 -11.84
C GLY A 53 3.44 8.12 -12.65
N LEU A 54 3.35 9.25 -11.96
CA LEU A 54 3.41 10.58 -12.54
C LEU A 54 4.89 11.03 -12.65
N ALA A 55 5.54 10.68 -13.75
CA ALA A 55 6.96 10.94 -13.98
C ALA A 55 7.26 12.39 -14.42
N THR A 56 6.23 13.11 -14.86
CA THR A 56 6.33 14.49 -15.34
C THR A 56 5.49 15.40 -14.45
N ALA A 57 6.02 16.57 -14.12
CA ALA A 57 5.26 17.56 -13.37
C ALA A 57 3.96 17.94 -14.12
N PRO A 58 2.83 18.13 -13.42
CA PRO A 58 1.60 18.65 -14.01
C PRO A 58 1.81 20.02 -14.64
N GLU A 59 0.95 20.39 -15.58
CA GLU A 59 0.93 21.73 -16.14
C GLU A 59 0.75 22.78 -15.02
N GLY A 60 1.54 23.86 -15.06
CA GLY A 60 1.51 24.92 -14.06
C GLY A 60 2.23 24.60 -12.74
N PHE A 61 2.86 23.44 -12.59
CA PHE A 61 3.71 23.18 -11.44
C PHE A 61 5.00 24.00 -11.50
N GLU A 62 5.29 24.72 -10.42
CA GLU A 62 6.52 25.50 -10.25
C GLU A 62 7.31 24.99 -9.04
N PRO A 63 8.64 24.73 -9.18
CA PRO A 63 9.47 24.31 -8.06
C PRO A 63 9.41 25.29 -6.87
N GLY A 64 9.08 24.77 -5.69
CA GLY A 64 8.93 25.58 -4.46
C GLY A 64 7.58 26.29 -4.31
N GLY A 65 6.68 26.13 -5.29
CA GLY A 65 5.32 26.67 -5.26
C GLY A 65 4.30 25.73 -4.61
N VAL A 66 3.02 26.07 -4.80
CA VAL A 66 1.89 25.22 -4.41
C VAL A 66 1.84 24.01 -5.34
N HIS A 67 1.61 22.81 -4.77
CA HIS A 67 1.44 21.61 -5.57
C HIS A 67 0.14 21.71 -6.38
N VAL A 68 0.25 21.49 -7.69
CA VAL A 68 -0.89 21.43 -8.59
C VAL A 68 -1.56 20.07 -8.45
N ASP A 69 -2.89 20.06 -8.42
CA ASP A 69 -3.67 18.83 -8.51
C ASP A 69 -3.68 18.33 -9.97
N PRO A 70 -3.03 17.19 -10.29
CA PRO A 70 -3.02 16.64 -11.64
C PRO A 70 -4.40 16.19 -12.14
N TYR A 71 -5.40 16.08 -11.27
CA TYR A 71 -6.73 15.55 -11.57
C TYR A 71 -7.84 16.58 -11.28
N ALA A 72 -7.51 17.87 -11.32
CA ALA A 72 -8.42 18.96 -10.92
C ALA A 72 -9.76 18.98 -11.69
N ASP A 73 -9.77 18.47 -12.92
CA ASP A 73 -10.96 18.42 -13.77
C ASP A 73 -11.77 17.13 -13.62
N GLU A 74 -11.35 16.20 -12.74
CA GLU A 74 -12.11 14.98 -12.50
C GLU A 74 -13.41 15.26 -11.75
N THR A 75 -14.45 14.50 -12.11
CA THR A 75 -15.72 14.51 -11.42
C THR A 75 -15.84 13.28 -10.52
N PRO A 76 -16.54 13.35 -9.38
CA PRO A 76 -16.80 12.18 -8.55
C PRO A 76 -17.50 11.07 -9.34
N LEU A 77 -17.05 9.83 -9.15
CA LEU A 77 -17.74 8.63 -9.62
C LEU A 77 -19.07 8.44 -8.88
N LEU A 78 -19.10 8.78 -7.60
CA LEU A 78 -20.30 8.80 -6.77
C LEU A 78 -20.11 9.70 -5.55
N ARG A 79 -21.23 10.08 -4.94
CA ARG A 79 -21.28 10.78 -3.65
C ARG A 79 -21.98 9.92 -2.61
N VAL A 80 -21.31 9.68 -1.48
CA VAL A 80 -21.89 9.06 -0.29
C VAL A 80 -22.33 10.16 0.68
N SER A 81 -23.59 10.11 1.09
CA SER A 81 -24.22 11.04 2.03
C SER A 81 -24.99 10.26 3.10
N ALA A 82 -25.61 10.96 4.05
CA ALA A 82 -26.51 10.31 5.00
C ALA A 82 -27.69 9.59 4.31
N GLY A 83 -28.14 10.09 3.16
CA GLY A 83 -29.32 9.56 2.45
C GLY A 83 -29.11 8.20 1.78
N ASN A 84 -27.87 7.84 1.45
CA ASN A 84 -27.52 6.57 0.78
C ASN A 84 -26.44 5.78 1.55
N ILE A 85 -26.25 6.07 2.83
CA ILE A 85 -25.22 5.44 3.67
C ILE A 85 -25.33 3.91 3.70
N ASP A 86 -26.56 3.38 3.76
CA ASP A 86 -26.79 1.95 3.90
C ASP A 86 -26.47 1.18 2.61
N GLU A 87 -26.56 1.83 1.44
CA GLU A 87 -26.15 1.26 0.14
C GLU A 87 -24.64 1.01 0.07
N HIS A 88 -23.86 1.75 0.87
CA HIS A 88 -22.40 1.73 0.85
C HIS A 88 -21.78 1.23 2.16
N ALA A 89 -22.59 0.75 3.11
CA ALA A 89 -22.12 0.40 4.46
C ALA A 89 -20.94 -0.60 4.47
N GLY A 90 -20.86 -1.52 3.50
CA GLY A 90 -19.75 -2.47 3.36
C GLY A 90 -18.40 -1.83 3.01
N HIS A 91 -18.39 -0.57 2.58
CA HIS A 91 -17.19 0.19 2.24
C HIS A 91 -16.85 1.27 3.28
N LEU A 92 -17.65 1.40 4.33
CA LEU A 92 -17.52 2.45 5.32
C LEU A 92 -17.12 1.87 6.68
N THR A 93 -16.22 2.58 7.35
CA THR A 93 -15.93 2.31 8.76
C THR A 93 -17.08 2.83 9.63
N PRO A 94 -17.27 2.28 10.85
CA PRO A 94 -18.27 2.80 11.78
C PRO A 94 -18.11 4.30 12.08
N GLY A 95 -16.87 4.81 12.09
CA GLY A 95 -16.58 6.23 12.27
C GLY A 95 -17.06 7.10 11.11
N GLN A 96 -16.80 6.69 9.86
CA GLN A 96 -17.32 7.39 8.68
C GLN A 96 -18.86 7.36 8.67
N MET A 97 -19.46 6.23 8.99
CA MET A 97 -20.91 6.12 9.07
C MET A 97 -21.49 7.06 10.14
N ALA A 98 -20.85 7.15 11.31
CA ALA A 98 -21.25 8.07 12.36
C ALA A 98 -21.14 9.53 11.94
N MET A 99 -20.07 9.91 11.23
CA MET A 99 -19.89 11.27 10.71
C MET A 99 -20.97 11.64 9.68
N LEU A 100 -21.29 10.74 8.74
CA LEU A 100 -22.37 10.94 7.75
C LEU A 100 -23.71 11.18 8.44
N ARG A 101 -24.05 10.37 9.46
CA ARG A 101 -25.32 10.52 10.18
C ARG A 101 -25.37 11.79 11.03
N LYS A 102 -24.26 12.12 11.72
CA LYS A 102 -24.20 13.26 12.63
C LYS A 102 -24.27 14.60 11.90
N TYR A 103 -23.67 14.67 10.70
CA TYR A 103 -23.56 15.89 9.90
C TYR A 103 -24.26 15.73 8.56
N ALA A 104 -25.49 15.20 8.57
CA ALA A 104 -26.23 14.81 7.38
C ALA A 104 -26.43 15.93 6.35
N ASP A 105 -26.54 17.18 6.81
CA ASP A 105 -26.81 18.34 5.96
C ASP A 105 -25.54 18.97 5.37
N SER A 106 -24.36 18.67 5.92
CA SER A 106 -23.11 19.38 5.60
C SER A 106 -21.93 18.49 5.26
N TRP A 107 -22.02 17.19 5.53
CA TRP A 107 -20.92 16.26 5.30
C TRP A 107 -21.31 15.13 4.35
N PHE A 108 -20.44 14.90 3.37
CA PHE A 108 -20.55 13.85 2.37
C PHE A 108 -19.14 13.42 1.95
N MET A 109 -19.03 12.29 1.26
CA MET A 109 -17.79 11.81 0.66
C MET A 109 -17.97 11.72 -0.85
N ASP A 110 -17.20 12.51 -1.58
CA ASP A 110 -17.03 12.33 -3.02
C ASP A 110 -15.96 11.29 -3.29
N ILE A 111 -16.31 10.27 -4.05
CA ILE A 111 -15.42 9.18 -4.41
C ILE A 111 -14.97 9.38 -5.85
N TYR A 112 -13.66 9.51 -6.05
CA TYR A 112 -13.03 9.74 -7.36
C TYR A 112 -12.36 8.46 -7.89
N PRO A 113 -12.01 8.40 -9.18
CA PRO A 113 -11.17 7.33 -9.72
C PRO A 113 -9.88 7.16 -8.92
N SER A 114 -9.44 5.92 -8.74
CA SER A 114 -8.15 5.66 -8.10
C SER A 114 -7.01 5.85 -9.10
N HIS A 115 -6.00 6.62 -8.71
CA HIS A 115 -4.77 6.79 -9.49
C HIS A 115 -3.57 6.22 -8.73
N ARG A 116 -2.68 5.54 -9.46
CA ARG A 116 -1.38 5.10 -8.92
C ARG A 116 -0.27 6.03 -9.38
N SER A 117 -0.33 7.29 -8.93
CA SER A 117 0.55 8.39 -9.36
C SER A 117 1.94 8.40 -8.71
N ALA A 118 2.17 7.62 -7.65
CA ALA A 118 3.46 7.59 -6.97
C ALA A 118 4.60 7.17 -7.94
N ALA A 119 5.53 8.09 -8.14
CA ALA A 119 6.74 7.90 -8.93
C ALA A 119 7.95 8.45 -8.13
N PHE A 120 9.12 7.88 -8.36
CA PHE A 120 10.35 8.33 -7.73
C PHE A 120 11.43 8.55 -8.79
N PRO A 121 12.40 9.45 -8.56
CA PRO A 121 13.57 9.56 -9.43
C PRO A 121 14.32 8.24 -9.50
N GLN A 122 14.93 7.94 -10.66
CA GLN A 122 15.62 6.67 -10.91
C GLN A 122 16.60 6.28 -9.80
N ARG A 123 17.36 7.25 -9.26
CA ARG A 123 18.31 7.01 -8.15
C ARG A 123 17.67 6.32 -6.93
N ILE A 124 16.40 6.62 -6.64
CA ILE A 124 15.69 6.01 -5.51
C ILE A 124 15.39 4.55 -5.82
N TYR A 125 14.92 4.24 -7.02
CA TYR A 125 14.71 2.85 -7.46
C TYR A 125 15.99 2.03 -7.44
N ASP A 126 17.10 2.61 -7.92
CA ASP A 126 18.40 1.94 -7.90
C ASP A 126 18.87 1.67 -6.46
N LYS A 127 18.66 2.63 -5.55
CA LYS A 127 18.96 2.46 -4.12
C LYS A 127 18.03 1.47 -3.44
N THR A 128 16.74 1.42 -3.80
CA THR A 128 15.83 0.41 -3.27
C THR A 128 16.27 -0.99 -3.68
N ALA A 129 16.65 -1.19 -4.95
CA ALA A 129 17.18 -2.46 -5.42
C ALA A 129 18.52 -2.84 -4.73
N ALA A 130 19.40 -1.87 -4.50
CA ALA A 130 20.64 -2.10 -3.77
C ALA A 130 20.38 -2.45 -2.29
N ASN A 131 19.52 -1.68 -1.61
CA ASN A 131 19.17 -1.88 -0.21
C ASN A 131 18.49 -3.23 0.02
N ALA A 132 17.77 -3.78 -0.97
CA ALA A 132 17.23 -5.13 -0.88
C ALA A 132 18.32 -6.22 -0.73
N LYS A 133 19.54 -5.97 -1.23
CA LYS A 133 20.71 -6.87 -1.11
C LYS A 133 21.45 -6.68 0.21
N THR A 134 21.57 -5.44 0.65
CA THR A 134 22.51 -5.06 1.71
C THR A 134 21.86 -4.78 3.05
N GLY A 135 20.55 -4.51 3.07
CA GLY A 135 19.80 -4.19 4.28
C GLY A 135 19.79 -5.34 5.28
N ARG A 136 20.07 -5.05 6.55
CA ARG A 136 19.99 -6.00 7.67
C ARG A 136 19.52 -5.27 8.92
N LEU A 137 18.88 -5.98 9.85
CA LEU A 137 18.59 -5.42 11.17
C LEU A 137 19.88 -5.36 12.02
N THR A 138 19.94 -4.40 12.94
CA THR A 138 20.91 -4.42 14.04
C THR A 138 20.68 -5.64 14.94
N GLU A 139 21.69 -6.01 15.72
CA GLU A 139 21.61 -7.18 16.62
C GLU A 139 20.48 -7.07 17.65
N ASP A 140 20.15 -5.85 18.08
CA ASP A 140 19.05 -5.55 19.00
C ASP A 140 17.69 -5.41 18.30
N GLY A 141 17.65 -5.43 16.96
CA GLY A 141 16.42 -5.31 16.16
C GLY A 141 15.84 -3.90 16.09
N GLU A 142 16.47 -2.91 16.72
CA GLU A 142 15.94 -1.53 16.83
C GLU A 142 16.45 -0.61 15.71
N GLY A 143 17.23 -1.13 14.77
CA GLY A 143 17.82 -0.37 13.67
C GLY A 143 17.99 -1.17 12.39
N VAL A 144 18.32 -0.44 11.31
CA VAL A 144 18.60 -1.00 9.99
C VAL A 144 20.01 -0.57 9.55
N LEU A 145 20.82 -1.54 9.17
CA LEU A 145 22.19 -1.38 8.68
C LEU A 145 22.25 -1.62 7.17
N GLY A 146 23.31 -1.12 6.52
CA GLY A 146 23.61 -1.44 5.12
C GLY A 146 22.65 -0.81 4.11
N VAL A 147 21.88 0.20 4.50
CA VAL A 147 20.96 0.95 3.62
C VAL A 147 21.45 2.39 3.42
N ALA A 148 21.22 2.93 2.22
CA ALA A 148 21.56 4.30 1.83
C ALA A 148 20.35 5.23 1.86
#